data_AF-K6YZU8-F1
#
_entry.id   AF-K6YZU8-F1
#
_cell.length_a   1.000
_cell.length_b   1.000
_cell.length_c   1.000
_cell.angle_alpha   90.00
_cell.angle_beta   90.00
_cell.angle_gamma   90.00
#
_symmetry.space_group_name_H-M   'P 1'
#
loop_
_entity.id
_entity.type
_entity.pdbx_description
1 polymer ?
#
loop_
_entity_poly.entity_id
_entity_poly.type
_entity_poly.pdbx_seq_one_letter_code
_entity_poly.pdbx_strand_id
1 'polypeptide(L)'
;MDKSVSLVHVKVGPLSGVEPDLLHHAFLACRTHTIGDQATLRIDTSAIKIRCKLCGEFSRVSVNHILCASCGAWQTDLIEGDEFILQRIEFIAPDNVTESKERKHVR
;
A
#
# COMPACT_ATOMS: atom_id res chain seq x y z
N MET A 1 -24.54 -7.16 -10.93
CA MET A 1 -24.21 -6.11 -9.93
C MET A 1 -22.72 -5.93 -10.07
N ASP A 2 -22.33 -5.06 -11.00
CA ASP A 2 -20.97 -5.00 -11.51
C ASP A 2 -20.13 -4.16 -10.56
N LYS A 3 -19.44 -4.86 -9.65
CA LYS A 3 -18.48 -4.23 -8.74
C LYS A 3 -17.24 -3.88 -9.55
N SER A 4 -16.82 -2.62 -9.48
CA SER A 4 -15.56 -2.15 -10.06
C SER A 4 -14.61 -1.71 -8.96
N VAL A 5 -13.33 -2.02 -9.12
CA VAL A 5 -12.26 -1.59 -8.20
C VAL A 5 -11.75 -0.22 -8.64
N SER A 6 -11.64 0.72 -7.70
CA SER A 6 -11.12 2.07 -7.96
C SER A 6 -9.65 2.23 -7.54
N LEU A 7 -9.25 1.59 -6.44
CA LEU A 7 -7.90 1.70 -5.89
C LEU A 7 -7.44 0.36 -5.30
N VAL A 8 -6.21 0.01 -5.60
CA VAL A 8 -5.44 -1.01 -4.87
C VAL A 8 -4.31 -0.28 -4.14
N HIS A 9 -4.24 -0.45 -2.83
CA HIS A 9 -3.22 0.18 -2.01
C HIS A 9 -2.33 -0.89 -1.40
N VAL A 10 -1.04 -0.83 -1.70
CA VAL A 10 -0.03 -1.74 -1.19
C VAL A 10 1.05 -1.00 -0.40
N LYS A 11 1.68 -1.73 0.51
CA LYS A 11 2.86 -1.30 1.24
C LYS A 11 4.04 -2.14 0.81
N VAL A 12 5.16 -1.49 0.50
CA VAL A 12 6.38 -2.13 0.02
C VAL A 12 7.56 -1.72 0.90
N GLY A 13 8.24 -2.72 1.45
CA GLY A 13 9.48 -2.56 2.20
C GLY A 13 10.69 -2.42 1.28
N PRO A 14 11.69 -1.58 1.61
CA PRO A 14 12.88 -1.39 0.77
C PRO A 14 13.73 -2.65 0.52
N LEU A 15 13.60 -3.68 1.38
CA LEU A 15 14.28 -4.97 1.31
C LEU A 15 13.41 -6.08 0.70
N SER A 16 12.17 -5.77 0.30
CA SER A 16 11.25 -6.76 -0.32
C SER A 16 11.70 -7.25 -1.69
N GLY A 17 12.67 -6.58 -2.32
CA GLY A 17 13.11 -6.86 -3.68
C GLY A 17 12.14 -6.38 -4.76
N VAL A 18 11.09 -5.64 -4.38
CA VAL A 18 10.12 -5.05 -5.30
C VAL A 18 10.61 -3.68 -5.77
N GLU A 19 10.70 -3.51 -7.09
CA GLU A 19 10.93 -2.21 -7.72
C GLU A 19 9.56 -1.53 -7.99
N PRO A 20 9.23 -0.40 -7.32
CA PRO A 20 7.90 0.20 -7.39
C PRO A 20 7.42 0.54 -8.80
N ASP A 21 8.32 1.04 -9.66
CA ASP A 21 7.97 1.44 -11.03
C ASP A 21 7.64 0.21 -11.89
N LEU A 22 8.39 -0.89 -11.73
CA LEU A 22 8.10 -2.14 -12.43
C LEU A 22 6.81 -2.78 -11.94
N LEU A 23 6.53 -2.71 -10.63
CA LEU A 23 5.25 -3.17 -10.08
C LEU A 23 4.08 -2.36 -10.65
N HIS A 24 4.22 -1.03 -10.74
CA HIS A 24 3.19 -0.17 -11.32
C HIS A 24 2.91 -0.53 -12.77
N HIS A 25 3.94 -0.73 -13.61
CA HIS A 25 3.76 -1.17 -14.99
C HIS A 25 3.10 -2.55 -15.10
N ALA A 26 3.54 -3.52 -14.31
CA ALA A 26 2.95 -4.85 -14.28
C ALA A 26 1.46 -4.79 -13.88
N PHE A 27 1.13 -3.97 -12.89
CA PHE A 27 -0.26 -3.76 -12.47
C PHE A 27 -1.13 -3.18 -13.60
N LEU A 28 -0.65 -2.16 -14.31
CA LEU A 28 -1.38 -1.57 -15.44
C LEU A 28 -1.60 -2.58 -16.58
N ALA A 29 -0.62 -3.44 -16.86
CA ALA A 29 -0.78 -4.50 -17.86
C ALA A 29 -1.83 -5.54 -17.42
N CYS A 30 -1.73 -6.00 -16.17
CA CYS A 30 -2.56 -7.07 -15.63
C CYS A 30 -4.01 -6.65 -15.34
N ARG A 31 -4.29 -5.36 -15.08
CA ARG A 31 -5.65 -4.90 -14.76
C ARG A 31 -6.58 -4.83 -15.97
N THR A 32 -6.02 -4.77 -17.18
CA THR A 32 -6.79 -4.60 -18.43
C THR A 32 -7.80 -5.72 -18.61
N HIS A 33 -9.04 -5.38 -18.98
CA HIS A 33 -10.15 -6.32 -19.14
C HIS A 33 -10.54 -7.09 -17.86
N THR A 34 -10.28 -6.51 -16.69
CA THR A 34 -10.72 -7.05 -15.39
C THR A 34 -11.70 -6.09 -14.69
N ILE A 35 -12.24 -6.47 -13.53
CA ILE A 35 -13.05 -5.57 -12.68
C ILE A 35 -12.29 -4.30 -12.22
N GLY A 36 -10.96 -4.31 -12.34
CA GLY A 36 -10.06 -3.20 -12.03
C GLY A 36 -9.48 -2.52 -13.26
N ASP A 37 -10.11 -2.62 -14.44
CA ASP A 37 -9.63 -2.00 -15.68
C ASP A 37 -9.27 -0.51 -15.51
N GLN A 38 -10.01 0.19 -14.65
CA GLN A 38 -9.81 1.60 -14.31
C GLN A 38 -9.17 1.81 -12.92
N ALA A 39 -8.84 0.73 -12.19
CA ALA A 39 -8.31 0.80 -10.83
C ALA A 39 -6.90 1.41 -10.82
N THR A 40 -6.62 2.33 -9.92
CA THR A 40 -5.28 2.87 -9.70
C THR A 40 -4.49 2.02 -8.69
N LEU A 41 -3.15 2.08 -8.76
CA LEU A 41 -2.28 1.48 -7.75
C LEU A 41 -1.62 2.59 -6.93
N ARG A 42 -1.77 2.54 -5.61
CA ARG A 42 -1.00 3.34 -4.66
C ARG A 42 0.01 2.44 -3.96
N ILE A 43 1.27 2.88 -3.95
CA ILE A 43 2.37 2.20 -3.27
C ILE A 43 2.87 3.13 -2.17
N ASP A 44 2.77 2.69 -0.91
CA ASP A 44 3.46 3.35 0.20
C ASP A 44 4.75 2.57 0.52
N THR A 45 5.88 3.27 0.54
CA THR A 45 7.16 2.67 0.93
C THR A 45 7.40 2.82 2.44
N SER A 46 7.87 1.76 3.09
CA SER A 46 8.23 1.82 4.52
C SER A 46 9.70 2.11 4.77
N ALA A 47 10.03 2.38 6.03
CA ALA A 47 11.40 2.46 6.48
C ALA A 47 11.87 1.09 6.96
N ILE A 48 13.18 0.83 6.88
CA ILE A 48 13.76 -0.34 7.51
C ILE A 48 13.82 -0.09 9.01
N LYS A 49 13.16 -0.93 9.81
CA LYS A 49 13.17 -0.89 11.26
C LYS A 49 13.77 -2.17 11.80
N ILE A 50 14.70 -2.04 12.72
CA ILE A 50 15.34 -3.16 13.41
C ILE A 50 15.14 -3.08 14.92
N ARG A 51 15.30 -4.21 15.60
CA ARG A 51 15.49 -4.30 17.05
C ARG A 51 16.86 -4.88 17.34
N CYS A 52 17.66 -4.21 18.17
CA CYS A 52 18.96 -4.74 18.59
C CYS A 52 18.81 -5.92 19.55
N LYS A 53 19.57 -7.00 19.33
CA LYS A 53 19.63 -8.14 20.25
C LYS A 53 20.50 -7.89 21.48
N LEU A 54 21.40 -6.90 21.43
CA LEU A 54 22.28 -6.57 22.54
C LEU A 54 21.68 -5.54 23.51
N CYS A 55 21.25 -4.37 23.01
CA CYS A 55 20.71 -3.32 23.87
C CYS A 55 19.17 -3.25 23.87
N GLY A 56 18.49 -4.00 23.02
CA GLY A 56 17.02 -4.03 22.93
C GLY A 56 16.38 -2.86 22.18
N GLU A 57 17.15 -1.81 21.85
CA GLU A 57 16.62 -0.60 21.20
C GLU A 57 16.15 -0.82 19.77
N PHE A 58 15.15 -0.02 19.37
CA PHE A 58 14.68 0.03 17.99
C PHE A 58 15.41 1.12 17.21
N SER A 59 15.69 0.88 15.93
CA SER A 59 16.34 1.88 15.08
C SER A 59 15.75 1.85 13.67
N ARG A 60 15.66 3.03 13.05
CA ARG A 60 15.47 3.16 11.60
C ARG A 60 16.84 3.21 10.94
N VAL A 61 17.01 2.44 9.87
CA VAL A 61 18.30 2.26 9.20
C VAL A 61 18.16 2.33 7.68
N SER A 62 19.28 2.40 6.97
CA SER A 62 19.32 2.34 5.51
C SER A 62 19.66 0.93 5.01
N VAL A 63 19.32 0.65 3.74
CA VAL A 63 19.44 -0.68 3.09
C VAL A 63 20.84 -1.28 3.25
N ASN A 64 21.88 -0.46 3.15
CA ASN A 64 23.28 -0.90 3.19
C ASN A 64 23.95 -0.68 4.56
N HIS A 65 23.19 -0.31 5.60
CA HIS A 65 23.74 0.02 6.91
C HIS A 65 22.81 -0.45 8.04
N ILE A 66 22.65 -1.76 8.18
CA ILE A 66 21.76 -2.38 9.18
C ILE A 66 22.53 -2.56 10.50
N LEU A 67 22.81 -1.44 11.18
CA LEU A 67 23.44 -1.40 12.50
C LEU A 67 22.54 -0.69 13.50
N CYS A 68 22.59 -1.10 14.77
CA CYS A 68 21.87 -0.41 15.83
C CYS A 68 22.40 1.02 16.00
N ALA A 69 21.52 2.02 15.92
CA ALA A 69 21.89 3.43 16.06
C ALA A 69 22.30 3.83 17.49
N SER A 70 21.95 3.00 18.50
CA SER A 70 22.27 3.25 19.91
C SER A 70 23.65 2.72 20.30
N CYS A 71 23.98 1.48 19.92
CA CYS A 71 25.20 0.81 20.38
C CYS A 71 26.15 0.37 19.25
N GLY A 72 25.79 0.54 17.98
CA GLY A 72 26.59 0.14 16.82
C GLY A 72 26.63 -1.35 16.53
N ALA A 73 25.92 -2.19 17.31
CA ALA A 73 25.92 -3.63 17.12
C ALA A 73 25.19 -4.05 15.84
N TRP A 74 25.71 -5.10 15.19
CA TRP A 74 25.13 -5.70 13.99
C TRP A 74 24.15 -6.84 14.30
N GLN A 75 24.12 -7.38 15.52
CA GLN A 75 23.15 -8.41 15.89
C GLN A 75 21.77 -7.78 16.09
N THR A 76 20.96 -7.80 15.04
CA THR A 76 19.65 -7.15 15.00
C THR A 76 18.60 -8.08 14.40
N ASP A 77 17.36 -7.98 14.85
CA ASP A 77 16.19 -8.55 14.17
C ASP A 77 15.57 -7.49 13.27
N LEU A 78 15.21 -7.86 12.04
CA LEU A 78 14.41 -7.03 11.16
C LEU A 78 12.95 -7.04 11.62
N ILE A 79 12.36 -5.86 11.76
CA ILE A 79 10.99 -5.67 12.27
C ILE A 79 10.07 -5.14 11.16
N GLU A 80 10.61 -4.33 10.26
CA GLU A 80 9.91 -3.72 9.13
C GLU A 80 10.92 -3.43 8.03
N GLY A 81 10.50 -3.50 6.77
CA GLY A 81 11.30 -3.15 5.61
C GLY A 81 11.44 -4.27 4.58
N ASP A 82 11.01 -5.51 4.86
CA ASP A 82 11.01 -6.64 3.91
C ASP A 82 9.61 -7.00 3.39
N GLU A 83 8.60 -6.22 3.74
CA GLU A 83 7.20 -6.56 3.44
C GLU A 83 6.77 -6.24 2.01
N PHE A 84 5.82 -7.01 1.49
CA PHE A 84 4.96 -6.59 0.38
C PHE A 84 3.52 -6.97 0.73
N ILE A 85 2.72 -5.98 1.11
CA ILE A 85 1.41 -6.21 1.74
C ILE A 85 0.33 -5.44 1.00
N LEU A 86 -0.75 -6.13 0.64
CA LEU A 86 -2.01 -5.50 0.24
C LEU A 86 -2.68 -4.86 1.47
N GLN A 87 -2.74 -3.53 1.52
CA GLN A 87 -3.30 -2.80 2.65
C GLN A 87 -4.80 -2.57 2.52
N ARG A 88 -5.25 -2.18 1.32
CA ARG A 88 -6.65 -1.81 1.07
C ARG A 88 -7.03 -2.03 -0.39
N ILE A 89 -8.29 -2.38 -0.61
CA ILE A 89 -8.96 -2.31 -1.91
C ILE A 89 -10.18 -1.42 -1.76
N GLU A 90 -10.37 -0.48 -2.67
CA GLU A 90 -11.55 0.38 -2.73
C GLU A 90 -12.40 0.02 -3.95
N PHE A 91 -13.72 0.09 -3.78
CA PHE A 91 -14.70 -0.25 -4.81
C PHE A 91 -15.54 0.98 -5.15
N ILE A 92 -15.97 1.08 -6.40
CA ILE A 92 -16.94 2.07 -6.85
C ILE A 92 -18.32 1.65 -6.34
N ALA A 93 -18.98 2.54 -5.60
CA ALA A 93 -20.37 2.35 -5.19
C ALA A 93 -21.31 2.52 -6.40
N PRO A 94 -22.39 1.74 -6.52
CA PRO A 94 -23.39 1.97 -7.56
C PRO A 94 -24.05 3.35 -7.37
N ASP A 95 -24.31 4.04 -8.49
CA ASP A 95 -25.03 5.31 -8.49
C ASP A 95 -26.46 5.13 -7.96
N ASN A 96 -26.71 5.57 -6.73
CA ASN A 96 -28.07 5.73 -6.23
C ASN A 96 -28.63 7.04 -6.80
N VAL A 97 -29.31 6.95 -7.95
CA VAL A 97 -30.10 8.05 -8.51
C VAL A 97 -31.10 8.50 -7.44
N THR A 98 -30.85 9.64 -6.81
CA THR A 98 -31.78 10.25 -5.88
C THR A 98 -32.86 10.94 -6.70
N GLU A 99 -34.02 10.29 -6.85
CA GLU A 99 -35.21 10.88 -7.46
C GLU A 99 -35.53 12.22 -6.80
N SER A 100 -35.36 13.30 -7.56
CA SER A 100 -35.86 14.62 -7.21
C SER A 100 -37.38 14.57 -7.27
N LYS A 101 -38.05 14.34 -6.12
CA LYS A 101 -39.51 14.50 -6.01
C LYS A 101 -39.86 15.96 -6.33
N GLU A 102 -40.39 16.19 -7.53
CA GLU A 102 -41.16 17.38 -7.89
C GLU A 102 -42.20 17.64 -6.80
N ARG A 103 -41.97 18.63 -5.94
CA ARG A 103 -43.06 19.29 -5.22
C ARG A 103 -43.75 20.25 -6.19
N LYS A 104 -44.59 19.73 -7.08
CA LYS A 104 -45.64 20.53 -7.71
C LYS A 104 -46.70 20.84 -6.65
N HIS A 105 -46.48 21.90 -5.89
CA HIS A 105 -47.54 22.56 -5.15
C HIS A 105 -48.21 23.55 -6.11
N VAL A 106 -49.17 23.05 -6.90
CA VAL A 106 -50.07 23.88 -7.69
C VAL A 106 -51.44 23.80 -7.02
N ARG A 107 -51.80 24.92 -6.38
CA ARG A 107 -53.11 25.38 -5.87
C ARG A 107 -54.09 24.35 -5.32
#